data_AF-A0AAV2IMS3-F1
#
_entry.id   AF-A0AAV2IMS3-F1
#
_cell.length_a   1.000
_cell.length_b   1.000
_cell.length_c   1.000
_cell.angle_alpha   90.00
_cell.angle_beta   90.00
_cell.angle_gamma   90.00
#
_symmetry.space_group_name_H-M   'P 1'
#
loop_
_entity.id
_entity.type
_entity.pdbx_description
1 polymer ?
#
loop_
_entity_poly.entity_id
_entity_poly.type
_entity_poly.pdbx_seq_one_letter_code
_entity_poly.pdbx_strand_id
1 'polypeptide(L)'
;MQPGLTMVVGPPGTGKTDVAVQIISNIYHNFPNQRMLVVTHSNQALNQLFEKIMALDVDERHLLRLGHGEEALETEKDFSRYGRVNYVLAQRLELLQEVNRLQISLGETGDMSYTCETAGYFYIYQILSRWEEYHSKLKPYLGQDEHVKQIQSLFPFNNFFANAPQPLFRGKTFAEDMDIAEGCFTHIKKIFTQLEEFRAFELLRSGSDRANYLLIKEAKIIAMTCTHAALKRRDLVTVGFQFDNILMEESAQILEIETFIPLLLQNPKDGNNRLKRWIMIGDHHQLPPVIKNMAFQKFSNMEQSLFTRLVRLGIPTVDLDAQGRARSSLAQLYNWRYKKLGSLPHVLIRPEFRLANAGFMHEFQLIDVGDFNGMGESEPNPYFYQNLAEAEYVVAVFMYMRMIGYPGEQISILTTYNGQKHLIRDVIQQRCGNNPLIGRPHKVTTVDRYQGQQNNFILLSLVRTRAVGHLRDVRRLIVAMSRARLGLYIFARSSLFSNCFELTPAFNILTSRPQVLHLLPNENYPCTRKLQDPPSESPIVISDMPQMAQFVYDFYNARVDDLMRHRGFVKANRLQAPPKRDKKEEES
;
A
#
# COMPACT_ATOMS: atom_id res chain seq x y z
N MET A 1 10.37 -18.97 3.10
CA MET A 1 11.73 -18.94 3.69
C MET A 1 12.65 -20.02 3.15
N GLN A 2 12.14 -21.17 2.70
CA GLN A 2 12.98 -22.22 2.11
C GLN A 2 13.43 -21.86 0.67
N PRO A 3 14.52 -22.48 0.17
CA PRO A 3 14.91 -22.41 -1.25
C PRO A 3 13.79 -22.85 -2.20
N GLY A 4 13.82 -22.36 -3.45
CA GLY A 4 12.88 -22.73 -4.50
C GLY A 4 11.85 -21.65 -4.86
N LEU A 5 10.81 -22.06 -5.60
CA LEU A 5 9.70 -21.22 -6.03
C LEU A 5 8.59 -21.22 -4.98
N THR A 6 8.13 -20.03 -4.59
CA THR A 6 6.98 -19.83 -3.71
C THR A 6 5.97 -18.92 -4.41
N MET A 7 4.75 -19.41 -4.60
CA MET A 7 3.65 -18.62 -5.16
C MET A 7 2.60 -18.33 -4.10
N VAL A 8 2.29 -17.06 -3.89
CA VAL A 8 1.25 -16.61 -2.95
C VAL A 8 0.14 -15.93 -3.74
N VAL A 9 -1.06 -16.50 -3.67
CA VAL A 9 -2.29 -15.88 -4.18
C VAL A 9 -2.89 -15.08 -3.05
N GLY A 10 -2.92 -13.75 -3.20
CA GLY A 10 -3.43 -12.86 -2.18
C GLY A 10 -4.66 -12.09 -2.67
N PRO A 11 -5.88 -12.48 -2.24
CA PRO A 11 -7.10 -11.72 -2.53
C PRO A 11 -7.07 -10.25 -2.06
N PRO A 12 -8.08 -9.43 -2.38
CA PRO A 12 -8.18 -8.06 -1.88
C PRO A 12 -8.15 -8.00 -0.35
N GLY A 13 -7.24 -7.22 0.21
CA GLY A 13 -7.21 -6.95 1.65
C GLY A 13 -6.64 -8.06 2.54
N THR A 14 -6.01 -9.11 2.00
CA THR A 14 -5.47 -10.25 2.78
C THR A 14 -4.04 -10.06 3.30
N GLY A 15 -3.49 -8.85 3.27
CA GLY A 15 -2.15 -8.58 3.82
C GLY A 15 -0.98 -9.06 2.95
N LYS A 16 -1.11 -9.04 1.61
CA LYS A 16 0.00 -9.39 0.68
C LYS A 16 1.32 -8.69 1.03
N THR A 17 1.26 -7.39 1.23
CA THR A 17 2.43 -6.56 1.54
C THR A 17 3.00 -6.92 2.92
N ASP A 18 2.16 -7.20 3.91
CA ASP A 18 2.62 -7.67 5.24
C ASP A 18 3.35 -9.02 5.15
N VAL A 19 2.80 -9.97 4.39
CA VAL A 19 3.46 -11.26 4.11
C VAL A 19 4.80 -11.04 3.39
N ALA A 20 4.83 -10.16 2.39
CA ALA A 20 6.04 -9.83 1.66
C ALA A 20 7.13 -9.31 2.60
N VAL A 21 6.79 -8.31 3.40
CA VAL A 21 7.71 -7.61 4.31
C VAL A 21 8.19 -8.53 5.44
N GLN A 22 7.34 -9.42 5.95
CA GLN A 22 7.76 -10.43 6.90
C GLN A 22 8.72 -11.46 6.28
N ILE A 23 8.50 -11.87 5.03
CA ILE A 23 9.44 -12.75 4.31
C ILE A 23 10.80 -12.06 4.12
N ILE A 24 10.79 -10.77 3.76
CA ILE A 24 11.99 -9.95 3.59
C ILE A 24 12.76 -9.90 4.92
N SER A 25 12.09 -9.52 6.02
CA SER A 25 12.70 -9.43 7.35
C SER A 25 13.25 -10.78 7.81
N ASN A 26 12.49 -11.87 7.65
CA ASN A 26 12.96 -13.18 8.06
C ASN A 26 14.20 -13.63 7.25
N ILE A 27 14.23 -13.38 5.93
CA ILE A 27 15.40 -13.72 5.11
C ILE A 27 16.60 -12.85 5.47
N TYR A 28 16.39 -11.56 5.72
CA TYR A 28 17.43 -10.62 6.14
C TYR A 28 18.13 -11.08 7.43
N HIS A 29 17.37 -11.50 8.44
CA HIS A 29 17.91 -11.97 9.72
C HIS A 29 18.53 -13.37 9.63
N ASN A 30 17.86 -14.32 8.97
CA ASN A 30 18.32 -15.71 8.92
C ASN A 30 19.50 -15.91 7.96
N PHE A 31 19.66 -15.05 6.95
CA PHE A 31 20.68 -15.16 5.92
C PHE A 31 21.40 -13.82 5.70
N PRO A 32 22.17 -13.32 6.68
CA PRO A 32 22.74 -11.96 6.66
C PRO A 32 23.75 -11.72 5.51
N ASN A 33 24.27 -12.79 4.91
CA ASN A 33 25.19 -12.77 3.76
C ASN A 33 24.47 -12.87 2.41
N GLN A 34 23.13 -13.01 2.41
CA GLN A 34 22.34 -13.10 1.19
C GLN A 34 21.71 -11.76 0.87
N ARG A 35 21.59 -11.47 -0.43
CA ARG A 35 20.96 -10.24 -0.92
C ARG A 35 19.62 -10.53 -1.54
N MET A 36 18.68 -9.60 -1.35
CA MET A 36 17.32 -9.69 -1.83
C MET A 36 17.04 -8.61 -2.87
N LEU A 37 16.52 -9.04 -4.01
CA LEU A 37 15.94 -8.19 -5.03
C LEU A 37 14.41 -8.17 -4.86
N VAL A 38 13.84 -6.98 -4.68
CA VAL A 38 12.39 -6.76 -4.64
C VAL A 38 11.95 -6.11 -5.94
N VAL A 39 10.97 -6.69 -6.62
CA VAL A 39 10.42 -6.18 -7.88
C VAL A 39 8.93 -5.98 -7.76
N THR A 40 8.45 -4.83 -8.20
CA THR A 40 7.01 -4.49 -8.19
C THR A 40 6.57 -4.01 -9.57
N HIS A 41 5.27 -4.02 -9.84
CA HIS A 41 4.73 -3.40 -11.06
C HIS A 41 4.72 -1.87 -10.92
N SER A 42 4.27 -1.35 -9.78
CA SER A 42 4.05 0.08 -9.56
C SER A 42 4.95 0.69 -8.49
N ASN A 43 5.29 1.98 -8.66
CA ASN A 43 5.96 2.77 -7.62
C ASN A 43 5.15 2.85 -6.32
N GLN A 44 3.82 2.80 -6.39
CA GLN A 44 2.95 2.83 -5.22
C GLN A 44 3.11 1.58 -4.35
N ALA A 45 3.13 0.38 -4.96
CA ALA A 45 3.36 -0.86 -4.23
C ALA A 45 4.76 -0.86 -3.60
N LEU A 46 5.76 -0.37 -4.33
CA LEU A 46 7.11 -0.21 -3.80
C LEU A 46 7.14 0.72 -2.57
N ASN A 47 6.50 1.90 -2.63
CA ASN A 47 6.42 2.81 -1.49
C ASN A 47 5.81 2.13 -0.25
N GLN A 48 4.67 1.44 -0.41
CA GLN A 48 3.99 0.74 0.69
C GLN A 48 4.86 -0.36 1.31
N LEU A 49 5.61 -1.07 0.47
CA LEU A 49 6.53 -2.11 0.90
C LEU A 49 7.69 -1.51 1.71
N PHE A 50 8.29 -0.39 1.25
CA PHE A 50 9.35 0.30 1.99
C PHE A 50 8.89 0.87 3.34
N GLU A 51 7.75 1.57 3.37
CA GLU A 51 7.18 2.10 4.61
C GLU A 51 7.01 1.02 5.68
N LYS A 52 6.56 -0.17 5.28
CA LYS A 52 6.42 -1.31 6.19
C LYS A 52 7.76 -1.95 6.57
N ILE A 53 8.74 -2.01 5.67
CA ILE A 53 10.09 -2.51 6.01
C ILE A 53 10.74 -1.61 7.05
N MET A 54 10.60 -0.29 6.92
CA MET A 54 11.16 0.68 7.88
C MET A 54 10.55 0.55 9.28
N ALA A 55 9.34 0.02 9.38
CA ALA A 55 8.70 -0.27 10.67
C ALA A 55 9.18 -1.58 11.30
N LEU A 56 10.00 -2.36 10.60
CA LEU A 56 10.63 -3.58 11.11
C LEU A 56 12.10 -3.35 11.49
N ASP A 57 12.68 -4.32 12.18
CA ASP A 57 14.10 -4.32 12.55
C ASP A 57 15.01 -4.59 11.34
N VAL A 58 15.05 -3.65 10.40
CA VAL A 58 15.92 -3.70 9.21
C VAL A 58 16.70 -2.41 9.15
N ASP A 59 18.03 -2.54 9.20
CA ASP A 59 18.91 -1.38 9.18
C ASP A 59 18.80 -0.65 7.83
N GLU A 60 18.50 0.65 7.89
CA GLU A 60 18.24 1.50 6.72
C GLU A 60 19.43 1.56 5.76
N ARG A 61 20.66 1.37 6.27
CA ARG A 61 21.88 1.28 5.46
C ARG A 61 21.82 0.17 4.42
N HIS A 62 21.08 -0.91 4.71
CA HIS A 62 20.94 -2.05 3.83
C HIS A 62 19.79 -1.90 2.82
N LEU A 63 19.04 -0.80 2.87
CA LEU A 63 17.90 -0.53 1.99
C LEU A 63 18.30 0.37 0.82
N LEU A 64 17.98 -0.05 -0.41
CA LEU A 64 18.22 0.74 -1.60
C LEU A 64 17.05 0.65 -2.58
N ARG A 65 16.56 1.82 -3.04
CA ARG A 65 15.55 1.94 -4.10
C ARG A 65 16.19 2.42 -5.40
N LEU A 66 15.85 1.79 -6.51
CA LEU A 66 16.23 2.22 -7.85
C LEU A 66 14.98 2.54 -8.69
N GLY A 67 14.96 3.67 -9.41
CA GLY A 67 13.84 3.99 -10.32
C GLY A 67 13.65 5.46 -10.66
N HIS A 68 12.93 5.73 -11.76
CA HIS A 68 12.37 7.07 -12.00
C HIS A 68 11.22 7.29 -11.01
N GLY A 69 11.44 8.16 -10.02
CA GLY A 69 10.59 8.30 -8.83
C GLY A 69 11.32 8.13 -7.49
N GLU A 70 12.66 8.10 -7.53
CA GLU A 70 13.55 8.16 -6.35
C GLU A 70 13.16 9.28 -5.34
N GLU A 71 12.58 10.39 -5.82
CA GLU A 71 12.20 11.59 -5.03
C GLU A 71 10.78 11.54 -4.42
N ALA A 72 9.94 10.55 -4.76
CA ALA A 72 8.49 10.57 -4.50
C ALA A 72 8.01 9.62 -3.39
N LEU A 73 8.87 9.26 -2.45
CA LEU A 73 8.37 8.73 -1.17
C LEU A 73 7.88 9.90 -0.33
N GLU A 74 6.66 9.81 0.19
CA GLU A 74 6.19 10.68 1.27
C GLU A 74 6.81 10.24 2.62
N THR A 75 8.07 9.81 2.61
CA THR A 75 8.83 9.47 3.81
C THR A 75 9.83 10.59 4.09
N GLU A 76 10.10 10.91 5.36
CA GLU A 76 11.14 11.87 5.74
C GLU A 76 12.54 11.49 5.23
N LYS A 77 12.73 10.23 4.83
CA LYS A 77 14.02 9.65 4.45
C LYS A 77 14.10 9.33 2.95
N ASP A 78 15.26 9.57 2.37
CA ASP A 78 15.54 9.33 0.95
C ASP A 78 16.32 8.02 0.73
N PHE A 79 15.66 7.03 0.11
CA PHE A 79 16.24 5.72 -0.23
C PHE A 79 16.77 5.62 -1.66
N SER A 80 16.81 6.74 -2.38
CA SER A 80 17.45 6.85 -3.68
C SER A 80 18.96 6.61 -3.59
N ARG A 81 19.61 6.43 -4.74
CA ARG A 81 21.08 6.31 -4.76
C ARG A 81 21.74 7.53 -4.13
N TYR A 82 21.24 8.73 -4.42
CA TYR A 82 21.79 9.98 -3.91
C TYR A 82 21.52 10.14 -2.41
N GLY A 83 20.27 9.91 -1.97
CA GLY A 83 19.86 9.95 -0.58
C GLY A 83 20.65 8.98 0.30
N ARG A 84 20.87 7.75 -0.18
CA ARG A 84 21.68 6.76 0.55
C ARG A 84 23.15 7.15 0.65
N VAL A 85 23.72 7.75 -0.40
CA VAL A 85 25.10 8.27 -0.32
C VAL A 85 25.19 9.39 0.72
N ASN A 86 24.24 10.33 0.73
CA ASN A 86 24.22 11.42 1.71
C ASN A 86 24.03 10.91 3.14
N TYR A 87 23.13 9.94 3.35
CA TYR A 87 22.97 9.28 4.64
C TYR A 87 24.28 8.67 5.12
N VAL A 88 24.98 7.90 4.28
CA VAL A 88 26.24 7.26 4.67
C VAL A 88 27.30 8.31 5.03
N LEU A 89 27.41 9.39 4.25
CA LEU A 89 28.36 10.47 4.52
C LEU A 89 28.07 11.17 5.85
N ALA A 90 26.79 11.46 6.15
CA ALA A 90 26.37 12.06 7.41
C ALA A 90 26.60 11.11 8.59
N GLN A 91 26.12 9.87 8.48
CA GLN A 91 26.25 8.84 9.53
C GLN A 91 27.72 8.54 9.84
N ARG A 92 28.59 8.53 8.82
CA ARG A 92 30.04 8.37 9.01
C ARG A 92 30.60 9.47 9.92
N LEU A 93 30.20 10.73 9.73
CA LEU A 93 30.68 11.83 10.57
C LEU A 93 30.22 11.67 12.02
N GLU A 94 28.97 11.29 12.25
CA GLU A 94 28.45 11.00 13.59
C GLU A 94 29.19 9.84 14.28
N LEU A 95 29.42 8.74 13.55
CA LEU A 95 30.13 7.58 14.11
C LEU A 95 31.59 7.91 14.43
N LEU A 96 32.27 8.71 13.61
CA LEU A 96 33.63 9.17 13.92
C LEU A 96 33.67 10.10 15.15
N GLN A 97 32.62 10.89 15.38
CA GLN A 97 32.47 11.65 16.63
C GLN A 97 32.29 10.73 17.83
N GLU A 98 31.52 9.64 17.70
CA GLU A 98 31.39 8.63 18.76
C GLU A 98 32.72 7.91 19.04
N VAL A 99 33.53 7.61 18.02
CA VAL A 99 34.89 7.06 18.22
C VAL A 99 35.77 8.05 18.99
N ASN A 100 35.71 9.33 18.67
CA ASN A 100 36.42 10.37 19.43
C ASN A 100 35.94 10.43 20.89
N ARG A 101 34.62 10.39 21.10
CA ARG A 101 34.03 10.35 22.45
C ARG A 101 34.48 9.10 23.22
N LEU A 102 34.57 7.96 22.57
CA LEU A 102 35.07 6.71 23.15
C LEU A 102 36.53 6.83 23.54
N GLN A 103 37.39 7.40 22.68
CA GLN A 103 38.79 7.67 23.00
C GLN A 103 38.93 8.55 24.25
N ILE A 104 38.23 9.69 24.29
CA ILE A 104 38.25 10.62 25.42
C ILE A 104 37.81 9.91 26.71
N SER A 105 36.76 9.08 26.63
CA SER A 105 36.23 8.34 27.78
C SER A 105 37.20 7.31 28.36
N LEU A 106 38.15 6.83 27.55
CA LEU A 106 39.20 5.89 27.93
C LEU A 106 40.49 6.60 28.42
N GLY A 107 40.53 7.94 28.41
CA GLY A 107 41.69 8.71 28.87
C GLY A 107 42.86 8.72 27.88
N GLU A 108 42.64 8.35 26.63
CA GLU A 108 43.68 8.32 25.58
C GLU A 108 43.83 9.72 24.96
N THR A 109 45.02 10.33 25.07
CA THR A 109 45.29 11.66 24.48
C THR A 109 45.71 11.54 23.02
N GLY A 110 44.96 12.16 22.11
CA GLY A 110 45.37 12.29 20.70
C GLY A 110 44.56 13.36 19.97
N ASP A 111 45.25 14.32 19.36
CA ASP A 111 44.66 15.46 18.62
C ASP A 111 44.21 15.12 17.18
N MET A 112 44.22 13.83 16.81
CA MET A 112 43.93 13.40 15.45
C MET A 112 42.44 13.09 15.28
N SER A 113 41.78 13.76 14.34
CA SER A 113 40.44 13.37 13.90
C SER A 113 40.48 11.97 13.27
N TYR A 114 39.60 11.07 13.69
CA TYR A 114 39.55 9.72 13.13
C TYR A 114 39.10 9.72 11.67
N THR A 115 39.66 8.79 10.89
CA THR A 115 39.11 8.29 9.63
C THR A 115 38.55 6.89 9.87
N CYS A 116 37.84 6.31 8.89
CA CYS A 116 37.37 4.93 9.01
C CYS A 116 38.54 3.97 9.22
N GLU A 117 39.66 4.21 8.55
CA GLU A 117 40.87 3.41 8.72
C GLU A 117 41.49 3.53 10.12
N THR A 118 41.68 4.74 10.64
CA THR A 118 42.27 4.89 11.98
C THR A 118 41.32 4.44 13.09
N ALA A 119 40.01 4.54 12.88
CA ALA A 119 39.02 3.94 13.77
C ALA A 119 39.13 2.41 13.80
N GLY A 120 39.41 1.76 12.67
CA GLY A 120 39.66 0.32 12.60
C GLY A 120 40.87 -0.11 13.44
N TYR A 121 41.99 0.62 13.34
CA TYR A 121 43.15 0.37 14.20
C TYR A 121 42.81 0.59 15.69
N PHE A 122 42.10 1.67 16.01
CA PHE A 122 41.67 1.95 17.39
C PHE A 122 40.79 0.82 17.96
N TYR A 123 39.87 0.27 17.17
CA TYR A 123 39.05 -0.86 17.59
C TYR A 123 39.89 -2.07 17.98
N ILE A 124 40.86 -2.47 17.14
CA ILE A 124 41.69 -3.66 17.39
C ILE A 124 42.60 -3.43 18.61
N TYR A 125 43.32 -2.30 18.64
CA TYR A 125 44.35 -2.08 19.65
C TYR A 125 43.83 -1.62 21.00
N GLN A 126 42.73 -0.85 21.04
CA GLN A 126 42.25 -0.23 22.27
C GLN A 126 40.95 -0.86 22.78
N ILE A 127 40.00 -1.18 21.89
CA ILE A 127 38.67 -1.67 22.30
C ILE A 127 38.67 -3.18 22.52
N LEU A 128 39.13 -3.94 21.52
CA LEU A 128 39.12 -5.40 21.59
C LEU A 128 40.07 -5.92 22.69
N SER A 129 41.25 -5.32 22.83
CA SER A 129 42.21 -5.66 23.88
C SER A 129 41.62 -5.49 25.29
N ARG A 130 40.95 -4.36 25.57
CA ARG A 130 40.28 -4.11 26.86
C ARG A 130 39.12 -5.07 27.10
N TRP A 131 38.38 -5.43 26.06
CA TRP A 131 37.28 -6.39 26.15
C TRP A 131 37.77 -7.81 26.46
N GLU A 132 38.84 -8.25 25.80
CA GLU A 132 39.48 -9.55 26.07
C GLU A 132 40.08 -9.59 27.49
N GLU A 133 40.71 -8.50 27.92
CA GLU A 133 41.23 -8.36 29.28
C GLU A 133 40.11 -8.42 30.33
N TYR A 134 38.99 -7.73 30.08
CA TYR A 134 37.78 -7.77 30.92
C TYR A 134 37.24 -9.20 31.07
N HIS A 135 37.04 -9.91 29.96
CA HIS A 135 36.63 -11.33 30.01
C HIS A 135 37.63 -12.19 30.76
N SER A 136 38.93 -12.00 30.53
CA SER A 136 39.98 -12.77 31.21
C SER A 136 39.94 -12.55 32.73
N LYS A 137 39.73 -11.30 33.17
CA LYS A 137 39.59 -10.95 34.59
C LYS A 137 38.29 -11.46 35.22
N LEU A 138 37.22 -11.63 34.43
CA LEU A 138 35.94 -12.16 34.90
C LEU A 138 35.84 -13.70 34.93
N LYS A 139 36.72 -14.42 34.21
CA LYS A 139 36.71 -15.90 34.20
C LYS A 139 36.61 -16.57 35.59
N PRO A 140 37.29 -16.10 36.65
CA PRO A 140 37.21 -16.71 37.98
C PRO A 140 35.83 -16.62 38.64
N TYR A 141 34.98 -15.69 38.21
CA TYR A 141 33.71 -15.33 38.87
C TYR A 141 32.46 -15.79 38.08
N LEU A 142 32.65 -16.53 36.99
CA LEU A 142 31.58 -16.98 36.09
C LEU A 142 30.48 -17.72 36.85
N GLY A 143 29.25 -17.20 36.77
CA GLY A 143 28.06 -17.82 37.35
C GLY A 143 27.93 -17.69 38.87
N GLN A 144 28.78 -16.88 39.51
CA GLN A 144 28.74 -16.64 40.96
C GLN A 144 28.04 -15.32 41.27
N ASP A 145 26.78 -15.40 41.70
CA ASP A 145 25.96 -14.21 41.97
C ASP A 145 26.50 -13.33 43.13
N GLU A 146 27.32 -13.89 44.02
CA GLU A 146 28.00 -13.13 45.09
C GLU A 146 29.02 -12.11 44.54
N HIS A 147 29.49 -12.31 43.30
CA HIS A 147 30.50 -11.49 42.65
C HIS A 147 29.95 -10.59 41.54
N VAL A 148 28.64 -10.39 41.45
CA VAL A 148 28.01 -9.53 40.42
C VAL A 148 28.60 -8.12 40.36
N LYS A 149 28.97 -7.55 41.51
CA LYS A 149 29.61 -6.23 41.57
C LYS A 149 30.93 -6.14 40.78
N GLN A 150 31.60 -7.27 40.56
CA GLN A 150 32.84 -7.33 39.76
C GLN A 150 32.58 -7.03 38.29
N ILE A 151 31.40 -7.34 37.76
CA ILE A 151 31.01 -7.03 36.38
C ILE A 151 31.07 -5.52 36.16
N GLN A 152 30.45 -4.74 37.05
CA GLN A 152 30.44 -3.28 36.97
C GLN A 152 31.82 -2.68 37.24
N SER A 153 32.54 -3.16 38.25
CA SER A 153 33.83 -2.56 38.63
C SER A 153 34.93 -2.78 37.60
N LEU A 154 34.89 -3.90 36.88
CA LEU A 154 35.88 -4.24 35.85
C LEU A 154 35.48 -3.75 34.46
N PHE A 155 34.23 -3.32 34.25
CA PHE A 155 33.72 -2.95 32.93
C PHE A 155 34.49 -1.74 32.35
N PRO A 156 35.16 -1.89 31.18
CA PRO A 156 36.12 -0.90 30.70
C PRO A 156 35.46 0.33 30.05
N PHE A 157 34.15 0.31 29.79
CA PHE A 157 33.45 1.34 29.00
C PHE A 157 32.43 2.16 29.82
N ASN A 158 32.51 2.15 31.15
CA ASN A 158 31.56 2.86 32.03
C ASN A 158 31.37 4.34 31.65
N ASN A 159 32.47 5.07 31.44
CA ASN A 159 32.43 6.50 31.10
C ASN A 159 31.78 6.76 29.74
N PHE A 160 31.96 5.86 28.77
CA PHE A 160 31.33 5.98 27.45
C PHE A 160 29.82 5.84 27.54
N PHE A 161 29.31 4.99 28.44
CA PHE A 161 27.87 4.79 28.62
C PHE A 161 27.25 5.71 29.69
N ALA A 162 27.97 6.75 30.14
CA ALA A 162 27.46 7.70 31.15
C ALA A 162 26.21 8.47 30.68
N ASN A 163 26.04 8.64 29.37
CA ASN A 163 24.85 9.25 28.73
C ASN A 163 23.67 8.28 28.55
N ALA A 164 23.85 6.99 28.83
CA ALA A 164 22.76 6.01 28.83
C ALA A 164 21.96 6.06 30.14
N PRO A 165 20.71 5.53 30.18
CA PRO A 165 19.93 5.43 31.41
C PRO A 165 20.71 4.73 32.53
N GLN A 166 20.78 5.36 33.70
CA GLN A 166 21.53 4.86 34.86
C GLN A 166 20.60 4.27 35.94
N PRO A 167 21.06 3.29 36.74
CA PRO A 167 22.35 2.61 36.64
C PRO A 167 22.41 1.63 35.46
N LEU A 168 23.58 1.53 34.81
CA LEU A 168 23.77 0.61 33.68
C LEU A 168 23.58 -0.86 34.08
N PHE A 169 24.19 -1.27 35.20
CA PHE A 169 24.10 -2.62 35.76
C PHE A 169 23.09 -2.66 36.90
N ARG A 170 22.35 -3.77 37.01
CA ARG A 170 21.25 -3.91 37.97
C ARG A 170 21.70 -4.57 39.27
N GLY A 171 22.82 -5.28 39.27
CA GLY A 171 23.38 -5.90 40.47
C GLY A 171 22.58 -7.10 40.97
N LYS A 172 21.72 -7.70 40.14
CA LYS A 172 20.81 -8.78 40.56
C LYS A 172 21.39 -10.17 40.38
N THR A 173 21.78 -10.50 39.15
CA THR A 173 22.33 -11.82 38.79
C THR A 173 23.53 -11.64 37.86
N PHE A 174 24.46 -12.57 37.91
CA PHE A 174 25.65 -12.53 37.08
C PHE A 174 25.27 -12.62 35.60
N ALA A 175 24.30 -13.46 35.26
CA ALA A 175 23.82 -13.61 33.89
C ALA A 175 23.21 -12.32 33.33
N GLU A 176 22.33 -11.64 34.09
CA GLU A 176 21.68 -10.41 33.62
C GLU A 176 22.68 -9.27 33.39
N ASP A 177 23.61 -9.05 34.33
CA ASP A 177 24.60 -7.98 34.20
C ASP A 177 25.67 -8.31 33.14
N MET A 178 25.96 -9.59 32.90
CA MET A 178 26.82 -10.01 31.80
C MET A 178 26.15 -9.79 30.43
N ASP A 179 24.86 -10.11 30.30
CA ASP A 179 24.09 -9.83 29.08
C ASP A 179 24.05 -8.32 28.78
N ILE A 180 23.97 -7.47 29.82
CA ILE A 180 24.09 -6.01 29.69
C ILE A 180 25.48 -5.62 29.17
N ALA A 181 26.55 -6.17 29.74
CA ALA A 181 27.92 -5.88 29.30
C ALA A 181 28.16 -6.29 27.83
N GLU A 182 27.68 -7.47 27.43
CA GLU A 182 27.72 -7.98 26.05
C GLU A 182 26.89 -7.09 25.10
N GLY A 183 25.73 -6.60 25.55
CA GLY A 183 24.91 -5.64 24.82
C GLY A 183 25.65 -4.32 24.56
N CYS A 184 26.34 -3.80 25.59
CA CYS A 184 27.18 -2.62 25.47
C CYS A 184 28.35 -2.83 24.50
N PHE A 185 29.05 -3.96 24.59
CA PHE A 185 30.13 -4.28 23.66
C PHE A 185 29.61 -4.44 22.22
N THR A 186 28.44 -5.07 22.05
CA THR A 186 27.77 -5.21 20.75
C THR A 186 27.43 -3.84 20.15
N HIS A 187 26.98 -2.88 20.97
CA HIS A 187 26.75 -1.51 20.55
C HIS A 187 28.04 -0.85 20.04
N ILE A 188 29.14 -0.94 20.79
CA ILE A 188 30.44 -0.40 20.36
C ILE A 188 30.92 -1.08 19.07
N LYS A 189 30.86 -2.41 19.00
CA LYS A 189 31.24 -3.19 17.82
C LYS A 189 30.43 -2.78 16.59
N LYS A 190 29.14 -2.44 16.75
CA LYS A 190 28.29 -1.95 15.65
C LYS A 190 28.84 -0.66 15.04
N ILE A 191 29.32 0.29 15.85
CA ILE A 191 29.92 1.55 15.39
C ILE A 191 31.11 1.26 14.46
N PHE A 192 32.03 0.41 14.89
CA PHE A 192 33.23 0.10 14.09
C PHE A 192 32.93 -0.76 12.86
N THR A 193 31.95 -1.67 12.96
CA THR A 193 31.49 -2.44 11.80
C THR A 193 30.91 -1.52 10.72
N GLN A 194 30.11 -0.53 11.13
CA GLN A 194 29.59 0.52 10.22
C GLN A 194 30.71 1.35 9.59
N LEU A 195 31.70 1.78 10.37
CA LEU A 195 32.81 2.56 9.84
C LEU A 195 33.65 1.78 8.83
N GLU A 196 33.89 0.49 9.05
CA GLU A 196 34.62 -0.35 8.08
C GLU A 196 33.85 -0.49 6.76
N GLU A 197 32.53 -0.66 6.83
CA GLU A 197 31.67 -0.68 5.63
C GLU A 197 31.69 0.67 4.88
N PHE A 198 31.78 1.77 5.62
CA PHE A 198 31.83 3.13 5.07
C PHE A 198 33.23 3.54 4.58
N ARG A 199 34.28 2.77 4.87
CA ARG A 199 35.65 3.05 4.43
C ARG A 199 35.76 3.24 2.92
N ALA A 200 34.99 2.50 2.13
CA ALA A 200 34.96 2.66 0.68
C ALA A 200 34.55 4.06 0.22
N PHE A 201 33.76 4.79 1.01
CA PHE A 201 33.33 6.15 0.66
C PHE A 201 34.43 7.21 0.82
N GLU A 202 35.47 6.91 1.61
CA GLU A 202 36.68 7.72 1.69
C GLU A 202 37.53 7.58 0.42
N LEU A 203 37.57 6.36 -0.12
CA LEU A 203 38.36 6.01 -1.30
C LEU A 203 37.68 6.45 -2.60
N LEU A 204 36.36 6.28 -2.68
CA LEU A 204 35.56 6.60 -3.86
C LEU A 204 35.24 8.10 -3.90
N ARG A 205 35.68 8.78 -4.96
CA ARG A 205 35.52 10.24 -5.12
C ARG A 205 34.19 10.64 -5.76
N SER A 206 33.71 9.90 -6.74
CA SER A 206 32.48 10.27 -7.47
C SER A 206 31.23 9.75 -6.76
N GLY A 207 30.13 10.52 -6.83
CA GLY A 207 28.82 10.06 -6.33
C GLY A 207 28.32 8.80 -7.04
N SER A 208 28.66 8.64 -8.33
CA SER A 208 28.32 7.45 -9.11
C SER A 208 29.02 6.20 -8.58
N ASP A 209 30.32 6.28 -8.27
CA ASP A 209 31.06 5.12 -7.77
C ASP A 209 30.60 4.74 -6.37
N ARG A 210 30.33 5.73 -5.51
CA ARG A 210 29.73 5.51 -4.18
C ARG A 210 28.36 4.83 -4.28
N ALA A 211 27.52 5.28 -5.19
CA ALA A 211 26.22 4.63 -5.44
C ALA A 211 26.37 3.20 -5.98
N ASN A 212 27.35 2.96 -6.86
CA ASN A 212 27.64 1.61 -7.34
C ASN A 212 28.16 0.70 -6.21
N TYR A 213 28.99 1.21 -5.31
CA TYR A 213 29.45 0.47 -4.13
C TYR A 213 28.27 0.07 -3.23
N LEU A 214 27.35 0.99 -2.95
CA LEU A 214 26.11 0.67 -2.23
C LEU A 214 25.34 -0.45 -2.91
N LEU A 215 25.17 -0.34 -4.23
CA LEU A 215 24.43 -1.29 -5.04
C LEU A 215 25.10 -2.67 -5.12
N ILE A 216 26.42 -2.77 -5.00
CA ILE A 216 27.14 -4.04 -5.18
C ILE A 216 27.45 -4.71 -3.84
N LYS A 217 27.76 -3.93 -2.80
CA LYS A 217 28.34 -4.42 -1.54
C LYS A 217 27.45 -4.19 -0.33
N GLU A 218 26.96 -2.97 -0.15
CA GLU A 218 26.32 -2.58 1.11
C GLU A 218 24.84 -2.99 1.19
N ALA A 219 24.07 -2.67 0.15
CA ALA A 219 22.63 -2.89 0.18
C ALA A 219 22.33 -4.40 0.24
N LYS A 220 21.49 -4.82 1.19
CA LYS A 220 21.01 -6.21 1.29
C LYS A 220 19.61 -6.36 0.71
N ILE A 221 18.82 -5.29 0.67
CA ILE A 221 17.48 -5.26 0.08
C ILE A 221 17.48 -4.16 -0.98
N ILE A 222 17.41 -4.57 -2.25
CA ILE A 222 17.42 -3.69 -3.40
C ILE A 222 16.07 -3.80 -4.08
N ALA A 223 15.36 -2.69 -4.23
CA ALA A 223 14.02 -2.69 -4.74
C ALA A 223 13.87 -1.77 -5.97
N MET A 224 13.10 -2.24 -6.96
CA MET A 224 12.83 -1.48 -8.18
C MET A 224 11.52 -1.91 -8.82
N THR A 225 11.04 -1.16 -9.82
CA THR A 225 9.92 -1.62 -10.66
C THR A 225 10.41 -2.60 -11.74
N CYS A 226 9.53 -3.46 -12.24
CA CYS A 226 9.84 -4.38 -13.34
C CYS A 226 10.27 -3.63 -14.61
N THR A 227 9.65 -2.48 -14.88
CA THR A 227 10.05 -1.59 -15.99
C THR A 227 11.47 -1.06 -15.81
N HIS A 228 11.86 -0.67 -14.58
CA HIS A 228 13.22 -0.23 -14.31
C HIS A 228 14.23 -1.37 -14.43
N ALA A 229 13.89 -2.55 -13.92
CA ALA A 229 14.71 -3.76 -14.08
C ALA A 229 14.97 -4.08 -15.57
N ALA A 230 13.94 -3.95 -16.42
CA ALA A 230 14.05 -4.14 -17.86
C ALA A 230 15.00 -3.12 -18.52
N LEU A 231 14.82 -1.83 -18.20
CA LEU A 231 15.63 -0.75 -18.76
C LEU A 231 17.10 -0.80 -18.30
N LYS A 232 17.34 -1.15 -17.03
CA LYS A 232 18.66 -1.12 -16.40
C LYS A 232 19.39 -2.45 -16.36
N ARG A 233 18.84 -3.51 -16.97
CA ARG A 233 19.47 -4.83 -17.00
C ARG A 233 20.93 -4.79 -17.43
N ARG A 234 21.24 -4.13 -18.55
CA ARG A 234 22.62 -4.06 -19.07
C ARG A 234 23.56 -3.40 -18.07
N ASP A 235 23.16 -2.27 -17.51
CA ASP A 235 23.95 -1.50 -16.54
C ASP A 235 24.19 -2.34 -15.28
N LEU A 236 23.16 -2.95 -14.71
CA LEU A 236 23.23 -3.81 -13.52
C LEU A 236 24.17 -5.01 -13.71
N VAL A 237 24.08 -5.68 -14.86
CA VAL A 237 24.97 -6.80 -15.19
C VAL A 237 26.42 -6.33 -15.34
N THR A 238 26.63 -5.16 -15.94
CA THR A 238 27.97 -4.60 -16.21
C THR A 238 28.67 -4.19 -14.91
N VAL A 239 27.94 -3.62 -13.94
CA VAL A 239 28.49 -3.28 -12.63
C VAL A 239 28.68 -4.50 -11.71
N GLY A 240 28.31 -5.71 -12.17
CA GLY A 240 28.46 -6.93 -11.38
C GLY A 240 27.44 -7.03 -10.24
N PHE A 241 26.22 -6.55 -10.45
CA PHE A 241 25.12 -6.74 -9.49
C PHE A 241 24.88 -8.22 -9.19
N GLN A 242 24.64 -8.55 -7.92
CA GLN A 242 24.43 -9.91 -7.44
C GLN A 242 23.31 -9.97 -6.39
N PHE A 243 22.51 -11.02 -6.46
CA PHE A 243 21.44 -11.31 -5.50
C PHE A 243 21.18 -12.82 -5.38
N ASP A 244 20.67 -13.22 -4.22
CA ASP A 244 20.39 -14.61 -3.89
C ASP A 244 18.90 -14.91 -3.89
N ASN A 245 18.06 -13.90 -3.64
CA ASN A 245 16.62 -14.08 -3.47
C ASN A 245 15.89 -13.01 -4.27
N ILE A 246 14.78 -13.37 -4.92
CA ILE A 246 13.89 -12.41 -5.57
C ILE A 246 12.48 -12.51 -4.99
N LEU A 247 11.91 -11.36 -4.65
CA LEU A 247 10.51 -11.22 -4.27
C LEU A 247 9.80 -10.30 -5.26
N MET A 248 8.68 -10.76 -5.80
CA MET A 248 7.84 -10.00 -6.71
C MET A 248 6.48 -9.73 -6.08
N GLU A 249 6.08 -8.48 -5.98
CA GLU A 249 4.71 -8.08 -5.60
C GLU A 249 3.94 -7.63 -6.85
N GLU A 250 2.61 -7.72 -6.80
CA GLU A 250 1.72 -7.46 -7.94
C GLU A 250 2.04 -8.37 -9.15
N SER A 251 2.56 -9.57 -8.91
CA SER A 251 3.12 -10.43 -9.98
C SER A 251 2.11 -10.79 -11.07
N ALA A 252 0.82 -10.78 -10.74
CA ALA A 252 -0.25 -11.04 -11.69
C ALA A 252 -0.47 -9.89 -12.71
N GLN A 253 0.00 -8.68 -12.41
CA GLN A 253 -0.08 -7.47 -13.26
C GLN A 253 1.18 -7.25 -14.12
N ILE A 254 2.25 -8.02 -13.91
CA ILE A 254 3.52 -7.87 -14.64
C ILE A 254 3.49 -8.73 -15.90
N LEU A 255 3.92 -8.17 -17.04
CA LEU A 255 4.02 -8.94 -18.29
C LEU A 255 4.96 -10.13 -18.12
N GLU A 256 4.74 -11.19 -18.91
CA GLU A 256 5.54 -12.40 -18.81
C GLU A 256 7.05 -12.13 -18.99
N ILE A 257 7.42 -11.35 -20.02
CA ILE A 257 8.82 -10.99 -20.26
C ILE A 257 9.41 -10.09 -19.17
N GLU A 258 8.63 -9.17 -18.63
CA GLU A 258 9.05 -8.27 -17.55
C GLU A 258 9.15 -9.00 -16.20
N THR A 259 8.51 -10.16 -16.06
CA THR A 259 8.71 -11.06 -14.92
C THR A 259 9.98 -11.89 -15.09
N PHE A 260 10.32 -12.28 -16.32
CA PHE A 260 11.50 -13.09 -16.61
C PHE A 260 12.81 -12.31 -16.52
N ILE A 261 12.85 -11.07 -17.02
CA ILE A 261 14.07 -10.23 -17.03
C ILE A 261 14.75 -10.11 -15.66
N PRO A 262 14.01 -9.83 -14.55
CA PRO A 262 14.60 -9.76 -13.21
C PRO A 262 15.38 -11.00 -12.74
N LEU A 263 15.10 -12.19 -13.28
CA LEU A 263 15.83 -13.41 -12.94
C LEU A 263 17.27 -13.42 -13.46
N LEU A 264 17.59 -12.51 -14.40
CA LEU A 264 18.84 -12.44 -15.15
C LEU A 264 19.51 -11.05 -15.05
N LEU A 265 19.33 -10.35 -13.92
CA LEU A 265 20.04 -9.09 -13.62
C LEU A 265 21.46 -9.28 -13.08
N GLN A 266 21.95 -10.53 -13.05
CA GLN A 266 23.28 -10.89 -12.57
C GLN A 266 23.95 -11.89 -13.51
N ASN A 267 25.28 -11.90 -13.51
CA ASN A 267 26.05 -12.92 -14.22
C ASN A 267 26.00 -14.26 -13.47
N PRO A 268 26.07 -15.40 -14.19
CA PRO A 268 26.24 -16.70 -13.57
C PRO A 268 27.50 -16.74 -12.69
N LYS A 269 27.43 -17.48 -11.59
CA LYS A 269 28.59 -17.77 -10.74
C LYS A 269 28.91 -19.26 -10.90
N ASP A 270 30.14 -19.56 -11.30
CA ASP A 270 30.62 -20.93 -11.51
C ASP A 270 29.69 -21.73 -12.47
N GLY A 271 29.25 -21.07 -13.55
CA GLY A 271 28.34 -21.64 -14.56
C GLY A 271 26.87 -21.74 -14.14
N ASN A 272 26.51 -21.43 -12.90
CA ASN A 272 25.16 -21.58 -12.36
C ASN A 272 24.51 -20.23 -12.00
N ASN A 273 23.17 -20.20 -11.99
CA ASN A 273 22.45 -19.05 -11.45
C ASN A 273 22.57 -19.03 -9.92
N ARG A 274 22.95 -17.89 -9.35
CA ARG A 274 23.06 -17.69 -7.89
C ARG A 274 21.70 -17.71 -7.18
N LEU A 275 20.60 -17.56 -7.91
CA LEU A 275 19.26 -17.47 -7.36
C LEU A 275 18.87 -18.72 -6.55
N LYS A 276 18.58 -18.51 -5.26
CA LYS A 276 18.15 -19.54 -4.29
C LYS A 276 16.65 -19.56 -4.09
N ARG A 277 15.99 -18.40 -4.18
CA ARG A 277 14.55 -18.24 -3.91
C ARG A 277 13.88 -17.33 -4.90
N TRP A 278 12.70 -17.74 -5.36
CA TRP A 278 11.81 -16.94 -6.17
C TRP A 278 10.43 -16.89 -5.52
N ILE A 279 10.08 -15.75 -4.95
CA ILE A 279 8.80 -15.51 -4.29
C ILE A 279 7.96 -14.62 -5.20
N MET A 280 6.77 -15.08 -5.58
CA MET A 280 5.81 -14.31 -6.38
C MET A 280 4.52 -14.15 -5.60
N ILE A 281 4.10 -12.91 -5.38
CA ILE A 281 2.89 -12.56 -4.65
C ILE A 281 1.99 -11.78 -5.62
N GLY A 282 0.80 -12.31 -5.88
CA GLY A 282 -0.11 -11.74 -6.87
C GLY A 282 -1.54 -12.21 -6.70
N ASP A 283 -2.41 -11.72 -7.59
CA ASP A 283 -3.80 -12.15 -7.66
C ASP A 283 -4.23 -12.26 -9.12
N HIS A 284 -4.28 -13.48 -9.63
CA HIS A 284 -4.69 -13.79 -11.00
C HIS A 284 -6.22 -13.70 -11.21
N HIS A 285 -6.99 -13.48 -10.14
CA HIS A 285 -8.41 -13.16 -10.20
C HIS A 285 -8.70 -11.66 -10.27
N GLN A 286 -7.68 -10.80 -10.16
CA GLN A 286 -7.77 -9.36 -10.44
C GLN A 286 -7.22 -9.03 -11.83
N LEU A 287 -7.19 -7.73 -12.19
CA LEU A 287 -6.85 -7.29 -13.54
C LEU A 287 -5.42 -7.73 -13.96
N PRO A 288 -5.26 -8.16 -15.23
CA PRO A 288 -3.97 -8.53 -15.81
C PRO A 288 -3.14 -7.28 -16.24
N PRO A 289 -1.91 -7.48 -16.73
CA PRO A 289 -1.14 -6.44 -17.41
C PRO A 289 -1.95 -5.72 -18.49
N VAL A 290 -1.75 -4.40 -18.60
CA VAL A 290 -2.48 -3.57 -19.57
C VAL A 290 -1.86 -3.72 -20.96
N ILE A 291 -2.60 -4.29 -21.91
CA ILE A 291 -2.24 -4.34 -23.32
C ILE A 291 -2.94 -3.20 -24.07
N LYS A 292 -2.15 -2.28 -24.65
CA LYS A 292 -2.70 -1.11 -25.35
C LYS A 292 -3.56 -1.48 -26.56
N ASN A 293 -3.09 -2.41 -27.37
CA ASN A 293 -3.83 -2.90 -28.53
C ASN A 293 -4.45 -4.27 -28.20
N MET A 294 -5.78 -4.25 -28.01
CA MET A 294 -6.57 -5.42 -27.65
C MET A 294 -6.49 -6.57 -28.68
N ALA A 295 -6.01 -6.34 -29.91
CA ALA A 295 -5.76 -7.41 -30.87
C ALA A 295 -4.73 -8.42 -30.36
N PHE A 296 -3.64 -7.95 -29.73
CA PHE A 296 -2.61 -8.83 -29.15
C PHE A 296 -3.13 -9.61 -27.93
N GLN A 297 -4.06 -9.02 -27.17
CA GLN A 297 -4.74 -9.74 -26.11
C GLN A 297 -5.61 -10.87 -26.70
N LYS A 298 -6.46 -10.54 -27.68
CA LYS A 298 -7.43 -11.49 -28.26
C LYS A 298 -6.76 -12.63 -29.02
N PHE A 299 -5.73 -12.33 -29.82
CA PHE A 299 -5.11 -13.32 -30.70
C PHE A 299 -3.93 -14.06 -30.05
N SER A 300 -3.15 -13.38 -29.20
CA SER A 300 -1.91 -13.94 -28.65
C SER A 300 -1.94 -14.14 -27.14
N ASN A 301 -3.03 -13.77 -26.45
CA ASN A 301 -3.12 -13.80 -24.99
C ASN A 301 -1.96 -13.04 -24.29
N MET A 302 -1.50 -11.94 -24.90
CA MET A 302 -0.31 -11.20 -24.45
C MET A 302 -0.44 -10.62 -23.03
N GLU A 303 -1.68 -10.47 -22.52
CA GLU A 303 -1.93 -10.03 -21.15
C GLU A 303 -1.62 -11.10 -20.10
N GLN A 304 -1.36 -12.35 -20.48
CA GLN A 304 -1.07 -13.39 -19.52
C GLN A 304 0.27 -13.10 -18.83
N SER A 305 0.22 -12.89 -17.51
CA SER A 305 1.42 -12.81 -16.69
C SER A 305 2.01 -14.19 -16.46
N LEU A 306 3.33 -14.23 -16.21
CA LEU A 306 4.03 -15.47 -15.85
C LEU A 306 3.44 -16.10 -14.58
N PHE A 307 3.03 -15.27 -13.61
CA PHE A 307 2.29 -15.72 -12.43
C PHE A 307 1.02 -16.49 -12.81
N THR A 308 0.18 -15.90 -13.66
CA THR A 308 -1.08 -16.54 -14.10
C THR A 308 -0.82 -17.82 -14.87
N ARG A 309 0.22 -17.85 -15.71
CA ARG A 309 0.62 -19.06 -16.43
C ARG A 309 1.06 -20.17 -15.48
N LEU A 310 1.88 -19.89 -14.48
CA LEU A 310 2.33 -20.88 -13.50
C LEU A 310 1.18 -21.45 -12.67
N VAL A 311 0.21 -20.61 -12.25
CA VAL A 311 -1.01 -21.09 -11.59
C VAL A 311 -1.80 -22.04 -12.51
N ARG A 312 -1.97 -21.68 -13.79
CA ARG A 312 -2.68 -22.53 -14.77
C ARG A 312 -1.96 -23.86 -15.05
N LEU A 313 -0.63 -23.88 -14.94
CA LEU A 313 0.18 -25.10 -15.09
C LEU A 313 0.15 -25.99 -13.84
N GLY A 314 -0.58 -25.60 -12.79
CA GLY A 314 -0.76 -26.41 -11.58
C GLY A 314 0.37 -26.27 -10.57
N ILE A 315 1.18 -25.20 -10.65
CA ILE A 315 2.16 -24.92 -9.59
C ILE A 315 1.42 -24.68 -8.27
N PRO A 316 1.83 -25.33 -7.16
CA PRO A 316 1.19 -25.13 -5.86
C PRO A 316 1.22 -23.67 -5.40
N THR A 317 0.08 -23.19 -4.92
CA THR A 317 -0.09 -21.83 -4.40
C THR A 317 -0.42 -21.85 -2.92
N VAL A 318 0.12 -20.88 -2.18
CA VAL A 318 -0.41 -20.49 -0.87
C VAL A 318 -1.51 -19.46 -1.10
N ASP A 319 -2.75 -19.85 -0.91
CA ASP A 319 -3.93 -18.98 -1.04
C ASP A 319 -4.22 -18.31 0.31
N LEU A 320 -4.03 -16.99 0.43
CA LEU A 320 -4.38 -16.24 1.64
C LEU A 320 -5.90 -16.15 1.77
N ASP A 321 -6.43 -16.43 2.95
CA ASP A 321 -7.85 -16.77 3.14
C ASP A 321 -8.62 -15.82 4.06
N ALA A 322 -8.02 -14.75 4.59
CA ALA A 322 -8.70 -13.81 5.48
C ALA A 322 -8.42 -12.34 5.11
N GLN A 323 -9.47 -11.59 4.73
CA GLN A 323 -9.35 -10.15 4.43
C GLN A 323 -9.52 -9.28 5.68
N GLY A 324 -8.71 -8.23 5.81
CA GLY A 324 -8.70 -7.30 6.95
C GLY A 324 -9.16 -5.89 6.65
N ARG A 325 -9.78 -5.65 5.49
CA ARG A 325 -9.88 -4.33 4.86
C ARG A 325 -11.29 -3.75 4.84
N ALA A 326 -12.28 -4.59 4.51
CA ALA A 326 -13.65 -4.20 4.22
C ALA A 326 -14.64 -4.97 5.10
N ARG A 327 -15.88 -4.48 5.20
CA ARG A 327 -16.96 -5.22 5.87
C ARG A 327 -17.14 -6.61 5.27
N SER A 328 -17.50 -7.59 6.09
CA SER A 328 -17.77 -8.95 5.62
C SER A 328 -18.93 -9.01 4.62
N SER A 329 -19.94 -8.14 4.75
CA SER A 329 -21.04 -8.05 3.78
C SER A 329 -20.59 -7.53 2.40
N LEU A 330 -19.62 -6.62 2.36
CA LEU A 330 -18.98 -6.21 1.10
C LEU A 330 -18.08 -7.31 0.54
N ALA A 331 -17.39 -8.06 1.41
CA ALA A 331 -16.52 -9.16 0.99
C ALA A 331 -17.28 -10.29 0.29
N GLN A 332 -18.56 -10.51 0.62
CA GLN A 332 -19.43 -11.48 -0.05
C GLN A 332 -19.58 -11.20 -1.55
N LEU A 333 -19.45 -9.95 -1.99
CA LEU A 333 -19.56 -9.58 -3.40
C LEU A 333 -18.43 -10.13 -4.28
N TYR A 334 -17.30 -10.54 -3.68
CA TYR A 334 -16.14 -11.04 -4.42
C TYR A 334 -15.50 -12.32 -3.86
N ASN A 335 -15.80 -12.72 -2.61
CA ASN A 335 -15.15 -13.87 -1.98
C ASN A 335 -15.44 -15.22 -2.65
N TRP A 336 -16.59 -15.35 -3.33
CA TRP A 336 -16.99 -16.52 -4.11
C TRP A 336 -15.98 -16.91 -5.20
N ARG A 337 -15.13 -15.97 -5.63
CA ARG A 337 -14.09 -16.23 -6.63
C ARG A 337 -12.84 -16.90 -6.05
N TYR A 338 -12.71 -16.90 -4.73
CA TYR A 338 -11.49 -17.31 -4.01
C TYR A 338 -11.73 -18.55 -3.15
N LYS A 339 -10.66 -19.32 -2.91
CA LYS A 339 -10.72 -20.50 -2.04
C LYS A 339 -10.86 -20.05 -0.58
N LYS A 340 -12.02 -20.28 0.02
CA LYS A 340 -12.28 -20.08 1.47
C LYS A 340 -11.98 -18.66 1.99
N LEU A 341 -12.19 -17.61 1.19
CA LEU A 341 -11.93 -16.24 1.62
C LEU A 341 -12.95 -15.75 2.67
N GLY A 342 -12.50 -15.67 3.92
CA GLY A 342 -13.20 -15.11 5.07
C GLY A 342 -12.69 -13.70 5.46
N SER A 343 -12.97 -13.29 6.70
CA SER A 343 -12.55 -11.99 7.26
C SER A 343 -11.69 -12.20 8.51
N LEU A 344 -10.69 -11.32 8.72
CA LEU A 344 -9.88 -11.32 9.93
C LEU A 344 -10.69 -10.91 11.17
N PRO A 345 -10.30 -11.35 12.39
CA PRO A 345 -11.08 -11.09 13.61
C PRO A 345 -11.38 -9.62 13.87
N HIS A 346 -10.46 -8.70 13.57
CA HIS A 346 -10.68 -7.27 13.82
C HIS A 346 -11.78 -6.68 12.93
N VAL A 347 -12.03 -7.24 11.74
CA VAL A 347 -13.14 -6.83 10.87
C VAL A 347 -14.49 -7.17 11.51
N LEU A 348 -14.55 -8.27 12.25
CA LEU A 348 -15.77 -8.74 12.91
C LEU A 348 -16.07 -7.97 14.19
N ILE A 349 -15.04 -7.48 14.88
CA ILE A 349 -15.16 -6.91 16.22
C ILE A 349 -15.17 -5.37 16.21
N ARG A 350 -14.33 -4.72 15.38
CA ARG A 350 -14.16 -3.26 15.45
C ARG A 350 -15.46 -2.51 15.10
N PRO A 351 -15.83 -1.47 15.87
CA PRO A 351 -17.08 -0.72 15.66
C PRO A 351 -17.22 -0.15 14.24
N GLU A 352 -16.13 0.32 13.62
CA GLU A 352 -16.14 0.92 12.28
C GLU A 352 -16.79 0.02 11.19
N PHE A 353 -16.64 -1.30 11.32
CA PHE A 353 -17.21 -2.28 10.39
C PHE A 353 -18.63 -2.73 10.76
N ARG A 354 -19.12 -2.37 11.96
CA ARG A 354 -20.44 -2.77 12.49
C ARG A 354 -21.47 -1.63 12.46
N LEU A 355 -21.02 -0.39 12.40
CA LEU A 355 -21.88 0.78 12.25
C LEU A 355 -22.48 0.84 10.84
N ALA A 356 -23.68 1.36 10.71
CA ALA A 356 -24.31 1.62 9.43
C ALA A 356 -23.69 2.83 8.73
N ASN A 357 -24.06 3.04 7.47
CA ASN A 357 -23.71 4.25 6.74
C ASN A 357 -24.80 5.29 7.02
N ALA A 358 -24.44 6.41 7.65
CA ALA A 358 -25.38 7.50 7.94
C ALA A 358 -26.10 7.94 6.66
N GLY A 359 -27.42 8.08 6.73
CA GLY A 359 -28.22 8.50 5.60
C GLY A 359 -28.62 7.37 4.64
N PHE A 360 -28.17 6.13 4.87
CA PHE A 360 -28.47 5.00 4.00
C PHE A 360 -29.03 3.83 4.79
N MET A 361 -30.10 3.23 4.25
CA MET A 361 -30.67 2.00 4.82
C MET A 361 -29.67 0.84 4.72
N HIS A 362 -28.96 0.75 3.59
CA HIS A 362 -28.07 -0.35 3.26
C HIS A 362 -26.62 0.12 3.12
N GLU A 363 -25.68 -0.72 3.55
CA GLU A 363 -24.25 -0.48 3.41
C GLU A 363 -23.74 -0.66 1.97
N PHE A 364 -24.43 -1.48 1.18
CA PHE A 364 -24.26 -1.51 -0.27
C PHE A 364 -25.60 -1.67 -0.97
N GLN A 365 -25.70 -1.14 -2.18
CA GLN A 365 -26.92 -1.22 -2.97
C GLN A 365 -26.59 -1.12 -4.47
N LEU A 366 -27.30 -1.90 -5.29
CA LEU A 366 -27.40 -1.69 -6.72
C LEU A 366 -28.63 -0.82 -6.97
N ILE A 367 -28.44 0.30 -7.66
CA ILE A 367 -29.47 1.26 -8.03
C ILE A 367 -29.70 1.09 -9.54
N ASP A 368 -30.91 0.64 -9.90
CA ASP A 368 -31.31 0.57 -11.30
C ASP A 368 -31.55 1.97 -11.84
N VAL A 369 -30.91 2.29 -12.96
CA VAL A 369 -31.01 3.59 -13.61
C VAL A 369 -31.63 3.39 -14.99
N GLY A 370 -32.88 3.84 -15.11
CA GLY A 370 -33.65 3.89 -16.35
C GLY A 370 -33.14 4.97 -17.32
N ASP A 371 -33.80 5.11 -18.46
CA ASP A 371 -33.45 6.12 -19.46
C ASP A 371 -33.83 7.52 -18.97
N PHE A 372 -33.07 8.52 -19.40
CA PHE A 372 -33.34 9.93 -19.15
C PHE A 372 -33.50 10.64 -20.49
N ASN A 373 -34.68 11.24 -20.71
CA ASN A 373 -35.08 11.83 -22.01
C ASN A 373 -34.86 10.84 -23.18
N GLY A 374 -35.36 9.61 -23.02
CA GLY A 374 -35.24 8.54 -24.02
C GLY A 374 -33.84 7.98 -24.23
N MET A 375 -32.84 8.43 -23.45
CA MET A 375 -31.44 8.02 -23.63
C MET A 375 -30.87 7.32 -22.39
N GLY A 376 -30.28 6.15 -22.63
CA GLY A 376 -29.47 5.41 -21.66
C GLY A 376 -27.98 5.69 -21.85
N GLU A 377 -27.27 4.79 -22.55
CA GLU A 377 -25.87 5.01 -22.91
C GLU A 377 -25.75 5.92 -24.14
N SER A 378 -24.79 6.84 -24.11
CA SER A 378 -24.42 7.72 -25.21
C SER A 378 -22.94 7.58 -25.56
N GLU A 379 -22.59 7.93 -26.80
CA GLU A 379 -21.24 7.80 -27.35
C GLU A 379 -20.92 9.06 -28.19
N PRO A 380 -20.61 10.21 -27.55
CA PRO A 380 -20.37 11.47 -28.26
C PRO A 380 -19.14 11.41 -29.17
N ASN A 381 -18.15 10.59 -28.81
CA ASN A 381 -17.03 10.22 -29.66
C ASN A 381 -16.93 8.68 -29.70
N PRO A 382 -16.45 8.08 -30.79
CA PRO A 382 -16.28 6.62 -30.87
C PRO A 382 -15.53 6.05 -29.66
N TYR A 383 -16.09 5.00 -29.06
CA TYR A 383 -15.64 4.31 -27.85
C TYR A 383 -15.61 5.16 -26.57
N PHE A 384 -16.15 6.37 -26.60
CA PHE A 384 -16.20 7.30 -25.46
C PHE A 384 -17.54 7.21 -24.71
N TYR A 385 -17.85 6.02 -24.20
CA TYR A 385 -19.14 5.72 -23.56
C TYR A 385 -19.43 6.60 -22.33
N GLN A 386 -20.67 7.09 -22.27
CA GLN A 386 -21.24 7.93 -21.23
C GLN A 386 -22.67 7.51 -20.89
N ASN A 387 -23.15 7.90 -19.71
CA ASN A 387 -24.54 7.77 -19.29
C ASN A 387 -24.86 8.94 -18.37
N LEU A 388 -25.65 9.90 -18.88
CA LEU A 388 -25.96 11.14 -18.18
C LEU A 388 -26.79 10.91 -16.92
N ALA A 389 -27.76 9.99 -16.99
CA ALA A 389 -28.60 9.64 -15.86
C ALA A 389 -27.76 9.08 -14.70
N GLU A 390 -26.88 8.13 -14.97
CA GLU A 390 -25.97 7.60 -13.95
C GLU A 390 -25.01 8.69 -13.42
N ALA A 391 -24.49 9.56 -14.29
CA ALA A 391 -23.56 10.61 -13.88
C ALA A 391 -24.21 11.62 -12.93
N GLU A 392 -25.39 12.14 -13.28
CA GLU A 392 -26.16 13.06 -12.44
C GLU A 392 -26.59 12.39 -11.13
N TYR A 393 -27.02 11.12 -11.17
CA TYR A 393 -27.42 10.40 -9.97
C TYR A 393 -26.25 10.19 -9.00
N VAL A 394 -25.11 9.73 -9.50
CA VAL A 394 -23.89 9.55 -8.70
C VAL A 394 -23.47 10.87 -8.03
N VAL A 395 -23.51 11.98 -8.76
CA VAL A 395 -23.15 13.29 -8.21
C VAL A 395 -24.19 13.78 -7.20
N ALA A 396 -25.48 13.56 -7.44
CA ALA A 396 -26.54 13.88 -6.49
C ALA A 396 -26.37 13.11 -5.17
N VAL A 397 -26.03 11.82 -5.22
CA VAL A 397 -25.72 11.02 -4.02
C VAL A 397 -24.46 11.51 -3.31
N PHE A 398 -23.41 11.87 -4.06
CA PHE A 398 -22.22 12.50 -3.47
C PHE A 398 -22.56 13.81 -2.74
N MET A 399 -23.38 14.67 -3.35
CA MET A 399 -23.83 15.93 -2.75
C MET A 399 -24.63 15.67 -1.47
N TYR A 400 -25.56 14.70 -1.48
CA TYR A 400 -26.30 14.27 -0.32
C TYR A 400 -25.37 13.85 0.84
N MET A 401 -24.40 12.98 0.56
CA MET A 401 -23.40 12.53 1.55
C MET A 401 -22.66 13.71 2.18
N ARG A 402 -22.26 14.70 1.38
CA ARG A 402 -21.54 15.89 1.88
C ARG A 402 -22.40 16.80 2.74
N MET A 403 -23.70 16.91 2.43
CA MET A 403 -24.66 17.68 3.23
C MET A 403 -24.94 17.05 4.58
N ILE A 404 -25.01 15.73 4.67
CA ILE A 404 -25.19 15.01 5.95
C ILE A 404 -23.87 14.84 6.74
N GLY A 405 -22.74 15.36 6.24
CA GLY A 405 -21.50 15.47 7.01
C GLY A 405 -20.35 14.54 6.61
N TYR A 406 -20.50 13.69 5.59
CA TYR A 406 -19.41 12.79 5.18
C TYR A 406 -18.17 13.58 4.74
N PRO A 407 -16.95 13.19 5.11
CA PRO A 407 -15.72 13.78 4.57
C PRO A 407 -15.55 13.44 3.08
N GLY A 408 -15.30 14.45 2.24
CA GLY A 408 -15.10 14.26 0.79
C GLY A 408 -13.89 13.38 0.47
N GLU A 409 -12.85 13.44 1.30
CA GLU A 409 -11.65 12.59 1.21
C GLU A 409 -11.95 11.10 1.43
N GLN A 410 -13.04 10.78 2.13
CA GLN A 410 -13.47 9.40 2.38
C GLN A 410 -14.37 8.83 1.27
N ILE A 411 -14.67 9.62 0.23
CA ILE A 411 -15.53 9.23 -0.88
C ILE A 411 -14.71 9.22 -2.17
N SER A 412 -14.82 8.16 -2.95
CA SER A 412 -14.28 8.11 -4.32
C SER A 412 -15.34 7.63 -5.30
N ILE A 413 -15.33 8.25 -6.49
CA ILE A 413 -16.27 7.94 -7.55
C ILE A 413 -15.53 7.15 -8.63
N LEU A 414 -16.02 5.96 -8.91
CA LEU A 414 -15.45 5.04 -9.88
C LEU A 414 -16.41 4.83 -11.04
N THR A 415 -15.85 4.52 -12.19
CA THR A 415 -16.61 4.08 -13.37
C THR A 415 -15.79 3.12 -14.22
N THR A 416 -16.43 2.35 -15.07
CA THR A 416 -15.77 1.44 -16.00
C THR A 416 -15.18 2.16 -17.22
N TYR A 417 -15.69 3.35 -17.58
CA TYR A 417 -15.32 4.04 -18.82
C TYR A 417 -14.67 5.41 -18.62
N ASN A 418 -13.67 5.72 -19.45
CA ASN A 418 -13.05 7.04 -19.45
C ASN A 418 -14.02 8.14 -19.87
N GLY A 419 -14.96 7.86 -20.79
CA GLY A 419 -15.97 8.84 -21.21
C GLY A 419 -16.81 9.32 -20.03
N GLN A 420 -17.37 8.36 -19.28
CA GLN A 420 -18.12 8.62 -18.07
C GLN A 420 -17.30 9.32 -16.98
N LYS A 421 -16.02 8.98 -16.83
CA LYS A 421 -15.15 9.66 -15.85
C LYS A 421 -15.07 11.17 -16.13
N HIS A 422 -14.95 11.57 -17.40
CA HIS A 422 -14.94 13.00 -17.75
C HIS A 422 -16.32 13.61 -17.52
N LEU A 423 -17.40 12.95 -17.96
CA LEU A 423 -18.76 13.44 -17.73
C LEU A 423 -19.07 13.67 -16.25
N ILE A 424 -18.73 12.73 -15.36
CA ILE A 424 -18.91 12.88 -13.92
C ILE A 424 -18.12 14.09 -13.39
N ARG A 425 -16.90 14.33 -13.88
CA ARG A 425 -16.11 15.51 -13.48
C ARG A 425 -16.78 16.80 -13.95
N ASP A 426 -17.31 16.83 -15.16
CA ASP A 426 -18.01 17.97 -15.71
C ASP A 426 -19.29 18.25 -14.89
N VAL A 427 -20.07 17.21 -14.56
CA VAL A 427 -21.26 17.33 -13.69
C VAL A 427 -20.88 17.81 -12.29
N ILE A 428 -19.79 17.31 -11.68
CA ILE A 428 -19.30 17.85 -10.39
C ILE A 428 -18.94 19.33 -10.52
N GLN A 429 -18.23 19.71 -11.58
CA GLN A 429 -17.84 21.10 -11.78
C GLN A 429 -19.05 22.02 -11.98
N GLN A 430 -20.07 21.57 -12.70
CA GLN A 430 -21.29 22.33 -12.96
C GLN A 430 -22.21 22.40 -11.72
N ARG A 431 -22.44 21.27 -11.03
CA ARG A 431 -23.39 21.15 -9.91
C ARG A 431 -22.81 21.55 -8.57
N CYS A 432 -21.58 21.13 -8.27
CA CYS A 432 -20.92 21.41 -6.99
C CYS A 432 -20.12 22.73 -7.04
N GLY A 433 -19.51 23.03 -8.19
CA GLY A 433 -18.71 24.24 -8.39
C GLY A 433 -17.66 24.46 -7.29
N ASN A 434 -17.58 25.70 -6.80
CA ASN A 434 -16.76 26.07 -5.64
C ASN A 434 -17.57 26.11 -4.32
N ASN A 435 -18.67 25.35 -4.22
CA ASN A 435 -19.50 25.35 -3.03
C ASN A 435 -18.74 24.73 -1.84
N PRO A 436 -18.42 25.51 -0.79
CA PRO A 436 -17.62 25.02 0.32
C PRO A 436 -18.32 23.92 1.14
N LEU A 437 -19.66 23.87 1.13
CA LEU A 437 -20.43 22.86 1.85
C LEU A 437 -20.30 21.46 1.22
N ILE A 438 -20.07 21.40 -0.10
CA ILE A 438 -20.00 20.16 -0.88
C ILE A 438 -18.55 19.76 -1.14
N GLY A 439 -17.67 20.69 -1.53
CA GLY A 439 -16.27 20.34 -1.83
C GLY A 439 -16.12 19.32 -2.96
N ARG A 440 -15.10 18.46 -2.89
CA ARG A 440 -14.76 17.48 -3.94
C ARG A 440 -14.54 16.08 -3.35
N PRO A 441 -14.82 15.00 -4.11
CA PRO A 441 -14.42 13.65 -3.71
C PRO A 441 -12.90 13.53 -3.76
N HIS A 442 -12.34 12.57 -3.03
CA HIS A 442 -10.90 12.25 -3.07
C HIS A 442 -10.40 11.98 -4.50
N LYS A 443 -11.18 11.20 -5.27
CA LYS A 443 -10.83 10.84 -6.64
C LYS A 443 -12.05 10.52 -7.48
N VAL A 444 -11.99 10.91 -8.76
CA VAL A 444 -12.90 10.46 -9.83
C VAL A 444 -12.06 9.80 -10.90
N THR A 445 -12.16 8.48 -11.05
CA THR A 445 -11.30 7.71 -11.95
C THR A 445 -11.96 6.41 -12.43
N THR A 446 -11.32 5.71 -13.37
CA THR A 446 -11.77 4.38 -13.78
C THR A 446 -11.38 3.29 -12.78
N VAL A 447 -12.14 2.20 -12.74
CA VAL A 447 -11.84 0.99 -11.94
C VAL A 447 -10.41 0.50 -12.19
N ASP A 448 -10.01 0.37 -13.46
CA ASP A 448 -8.68 -0.10 -13.87
C ASP A 448 -7.55 0.78 -13.31
N ARG A 449 -7.74 2.11 -13.21
CA ARG A 449 -6.75 3.05 -12.64
C ARG A 449 -6.79 3.14 -11.11
N TYR A 450 -7.73 2.44 -10.46
CA TYR A 450 -7.92 2.42 -9.01
C TYR A 450 -7.55 1.07 -8.39
N GLN A 451 -6.91 0.19 -9.16
CA GLN A 451 -6.35 -1.05 -8.64
C GLN A 451 -5.29 -0.75 -7.56
N GLY A 452 -5.24 -1.61 -6.53
CA GLY A 452 -4.41 -1.40 -5.33
C GLY A 452 -4.96 -0.35 -4.34
N GLN A 453 -5.66 0.68 -4.83
CA GLN A 453 -6.28 1.74 -4.02
C GLN A 453 -7.62 1.32 -3.41
N GLN A 454 -8.08 2.12 -2.44
CA GLN A 454 -9.35 1.93 -1.72
C GLN A 454 -9.84 3.25 -1.15
N ASN A 455 -11.13 3.30 -0.83
CA ASN A 455 -11.69 4.33 0.04
C ASN A 455 -12.79 3.76 0.96
N ASN A 456 -13.22 4.53 1.96
CA ASN A 456 -14.30 4.12 2.85
C ASN A 456 -15.60 3.94 2.07
N PHE A 457 -15.93 4.90 1.19
CA PHE A 457 -17.16 4.89 0.40
C PHE A 457 -16.85 5.00 -1.09
N ILE A 458 -17.44 4.11 -1.88
CA ILE A 458 -17.32 4.08 -3.34
C ILE A 458 -18.69 4.26 -3.97
N LEU A 459 -18.79 5.24 -4.87
CA LEU A 459 -19.91 5.38 -5.80
C LEU A 459 -19.45 4.88 -7.17
N LEU A 460 -20.15 3.90 -7.74
CA LEU A 460 -19.72 3.20 -8.95
C LEU A 460 -20.76 3.32 -10.07
N SER A 461 -20.40 3.89 -11.21
CA SER A 461 -21.24 3.92 -12.42
C SER A 461 -20.78 2.86 -13.44
N LEU A 462 -21.69 2.00 -13.89
CA LEU A 462 -21.41 0.92 -14.86
C LEU A 462 -21.67 1.30 -16.32
N VAL A 463 -22.39 2.40 -16.56
CA VAL A 463 -22.60 3.12 -17.82
C VAL A 463 -23.49 2.41 -18.82
N ARG A 464 -23.20 1.14 -19.09
CA ARG A 464 -23.74 0.42 -20.24
C ARG A 464 -25.21 0.09 -20.07
N THR A 465 -25.95 0.25 -21.17
CA THR A 465 -27.37 -0.09 -21.30
C THR A 465 -27.64 -1.01 -22.49
N ARG A 466 -26.74 -1.07 -23.50
CA ARG A 466 -26.90 -1.92 -24.70
C ARG A 466 -26.16 -3.24 -24.62
N ALA A 467 -24.91 -3.23 -24.15
CA ALA A 467 -24.07 -4.42 -24.05
C ALA A 467 -23.13 -4.33 -22.84
N VAL A 468 -22.92 -5.45 -22.15
CA VAL A 468 -22.11 -5.52 -20.91
C VAL A 468 -20.70 -4.94 -21.06
N GLY A 469 -20.10 -5.07 -22.24
CA GLY A 469 -18.76 -4.58 -22.53
C GLY A 469 -17.67 -5.30 -21.73
N HIS A 470 -16.59 -4.58 -21.43
CA HIS A 470 -15.40 -5.12 -20.75
C HIS A 470 -15.60 -5.50 -19.27
N LEU A 471 -16.76 -5.17 -18.67
CA LEU A 471 -17.09 -5.64 -17.32
C LEU A 471 -17.42 -7.13 -17.29
N ARG A 472 -17.72 -7.76 -18.44
CA ARG A 472 -17.87 -9.21 -18.57
C ARG A 472 -16.64 -9.98 -18.10
N ASP A 473 -15.48 -9.34 -18.14
CA ASP A 473 -14.27 -9.84 -17.48
C ASP A 473 -14.46 -9.81 -15.95
N VAL A 474 -14.66 -10.99 -15.37
CA VAL A 474 -14.83 -11.19 -13.92
C VAL A 474 -13.70 -10.53 -13.13
N ARG A 475 -12.48 -10.46 -13.66
CA ARG A 475 -11.35 -9.80 -12.98
C ARG A 475 -11.64 -8.33 -12.71
N ARG A 476 -12.27 -7.65 -13.66
CA ARG A 476 -12.69 -6.24 -13.54
C ARG A 476 -13.84 -6.07 -12.56
N LEU A 477 -14.80 -7.00 -12.56
CA LEU A 477 -15.87 -7.05 -11.57
C LEU A 477 -15.31 -7.18 -10.15
N ILE A 478 -14.38 -8.12 -9.92
CA ILE A 478 -13.75 -8.34 -8.60
C ILE A 478 -13.01 -7.09 -8.13
N VAL A 479 -12.27 -6.41 -9.01
CA VAL A 479 -11.65 -5.12 -8.65
C VAL A 479 -12.71 -4.10 -8.29
N ALA A 480 -13.77 -3.94 -9.09
CA ALA A 480 -14.85 -2.98 -8.83
C ALA A 480 -15.56 -3.23 -7.48
N MET A 481 -15.86 -4.48 -7.14
CA MET A 481 -16.55 -4.83 -5.88
C MET A 481 -15.66 -4.71 -4.63
N SER A 482 -14.34 -4.60 -4.78
CA SER A 482 -13.38 -4.66 -3.67
C SER A 482 -12.68 -3.34 -3.34
N ARG A 483 -13.13 -2.21 -3.91
CA ARG A 483 -12.53 -0.88 -3.64
C ARG A 483 -13.07 -0.19 -2.38
N ALA A 484 -14.26 -0.58 -1.93
CA ALA A 484 -14.94 0.00 -0.78
C ALA A 484 -14.56 -0.71 0.52
N ARG A 485 -14.32 0.05 1.60
CA ARG A 485 -14.17 -0.51 2.96
C ARG A 485 -15.49 -0.61 3.70
N LEU A 486 -16.34 0.42 3.61
CA LEU A 486 -17.54 0.59 4.44
C LEU A 486 -18.83 0.70 3.63
N GLY A 487 -18.81 1.32 2.44
CA GLY A 487 -20.00 1.39 1.59
C GLY A 487 -19.75 1.41 0.09
N LEU A 488 -20.64 0.72 -0.65
CA LEU A 488 -20.59 0.59 -2.11
C LEU A 488 -21.98 0.80 -2.72
N TYR A 489 -22.13 1.88 -3.49
CA TYR A 489 -23.38 2.21 -4.18
C TYR A 489 -23.14 2.17 -5.68
N ILE A 490 -23.86 1.29 -6.38
CA ILE A 490 -23.63 0.96 -7.79
C ILE A 490 -24.81 1.45 -8.62
N PHE A 491 -24.55 2.23 -9.65
CA PHE A 491 -25.55 2.78 -10.56
C PHE A 491 -25.38 2.10 -11.91
N ALA A 492 -26.44 1.47 -12.41
CA ALA A 492 -26.38 0.67 -13.62
C ALA A 492 -27.77 0.39 -14.20
N ARG A 493 -27.83 -0.07 -15.44
CA ARG A 493 -28.99 -0.84 -15.90
C ARG A 493 -28.94 -2.26 -15.35
N SER A 494 -29.69 -2.51 -14.28
CA SER A 494 -29.73 -3.77 -13.54
C SER A 494 -30.02 -4.98 -14.43
N SER A 495 -31.02 -4.85 -15.31
CA SER A 495 -31.42 -5.92 -16.25
C SER A 495 -30.30 -6.37 -17.18
N LEU A 496 -29.47 -5.44 -17.69
CA LEU A 496 -28.39 -5.77 -18.62
C LEU A 496 -27.32 -6.65 -17.96
N PHE A 497 -26.88 -6.27 -16.76
CA PHE A 497 -25.78 -6.96 -16.08
C PHE A 497 -26.24 -8.23 -15.36
N SER A 498 -27.48 -8.27 -14.89
CA SER A 498 -28.06 -9.47 -14.27
C SER A 498 -28.23 -10.62 -15.27
N ASN A 499 -28.45 -10.30 -16.55
CA ASN A 499 -28.52 -11.28 -17.63
C ASN A 499 -27.13 -11.83 -18.06
N CYS A 500 -26.04 -11.32 -17.50
CA CYS A 500 -24.69 -11.78 -17.81
C CYS A 500 -24.29 -12.96 -16.91
N PHE A 501 -24.13 -14.14 -17.50
CA PHE A 501 -23.81 -15.38 -16.76
C PHE A 501 -22.53 -15.25 -15.92
N GLU A 502 -21.47 -14.66 -16.48
CA GLU A 502 -20.19 -14.53 -15.75
C GLU A 502 -20.27 -13.62 -14.52
N LEU A 503 -21.24 -12.70 -14.48
CA LEU A 503 -21.43 -11.74 -13.39
C LEU A 503 -22.47 -12.19 -12.35
N THR A 504 -23.20 -13.27 -12.65
CA THR A 504 -24.31 -13.80 -11.84
C THR A 504 -23.96 -13.95 -10.35
N PRO A 505 -22.78 -14.47 -9.94
CA PRO A 505 -22.49 -14.65 -8.52
C PRO A 505 -22.51 -13.35 -7.70
N ALA A 506 -22.03 -12.24 -8.27
CA ALA A 506 -22.07 -10.94 -7.59
C ALA A 506 -23.46 -10.29 -7.73
N PHE A 507 -24.05 -10.35 -8.94
CA PHE A 507 -25.32 -9.70 -9.20
C PHE A 507 -26.48 -10.34 -8.45
N ASN A 508 -26.49 -11.65 -8.21
CA ASN A 508 -27.50 -12.28 -7.35
C ASN A 508 -27.49 -11.74 -5.92
N ILE A 509 -26.30 -11.43 -5.38
CA ILE A 509 -26.17 -10.80 -4.06
C ILE A 509 -26.66 -9.35 -4.11
N LEU A 510 -26.29 -8.62 -5.16
CA LEU A 510 -26.72 -7.23 -5.34
C LEU A 510 -28.25 -7.09 -5.52
N THR A 511 -28.87 -7.98 -6.29
CA THR A 511 -30.31 -7.98 -6.57
C THR A 511 -31.15 -8.59 -5.46
N SER A 512 -30.54 -9.21 -4.45
CA SER A 512 -31.23 -9.63 -3.21
C SER A 512 -31.73 -8.44 -2.38
N ARG A 513 -31.26 -7.22 -2.68
CA ARG A 513 -31.67 -5.97 -2.05
C ARG A 513 -32.53 -5.14 -3.02
N PRO A 514 -33.34 -4.19 -2.50
CA PRO A 514 -34.09 -3.27 -3.34
C PRO A 514 -33.19 -2.55 -4.34
N GLN A 515 -33.64 -2.41 -5.58
CA GLN A 515 -32.89 -1.76 -6.65
C GLN A 515 -33.15 -0.24 -6.76
N VAL A 516 -33.91 0.31 -5.80
CA VAL A 516 -34.24 1.74 -5.68
C VAL A 516 -33.58 2.29 -4.44
N LEU A 517 -32.97 3.48 -4.51
CA LEU A 517 -32.13 3.99 -3.43
C LEU A 517 -32.96 4.30 -2.17
N HIS A 518 -32.56 3.75 -1.03
CA HIS A 518 -33.25 3.94 0.26
C HIS A 518 -32.43 4.85 1.20
N LEU A 519 -32.98 6.03 1.51
CA LEU A 519 -32.31 7.07 2.29
C LEU A 519 -32.93 7.29 3.67
N LEU A 520 -32.10 7.72 4.62
CA LEU A 520 -32.46 8.04 6.00
C LEU A 520 -31.93 9.45 6.36
N PRO A 521 -32.48 10.53 5.81
CA PRO A 521 -31.89 11.88 5.84
C PRO A 521 -31.75 12.53 7.22
N ASN A 522 -32.39 11.95 8.24
CA ASN A 522 -32.27 12.40 9.62
C ASN A 522 -31.03 11.81 10.32
N GLU A 523 -30.35 10.85 9.71
CA GLU A 523 -29.06 10.33 10.18
C GLU A 523 -27.90 11.14 9.61
N ASN A 524 -27.25 11.93 10.46
CA ASN A 524 -26.02 12.65 10.10
C ASN A 524 -24.78 11.79 10.33
N TYR A 525 -23.70 12.11 9.62
CA TYR A 525 -22.39 11.47 9.79
C TYR A 525 -21.61 12.13 10.94
N PRO A 526 -20.93 11.34 11.82
CA PRO A 526 -20.85 9.88 11.82
C PRO A 526 -22.11 9.19 12.38
N CYS A 527 -22.41 8.00 11.85
CA CYS A 527 -23.57 7.21 12.27
C CYS A 527 -23.34 6.51 13.63
N THR A 528 -24.36 6.43 14.47
CA THR A 528 -24.37 5.64 15.71
C THR A 528 -25.15 4.33 15.60
N ARG A 529 -26.03 4.20 14.59
CA ARG A 529 -26.83 2.98 14.33
C ARG A 529 -25.92 1.83 13.91
N LYS A 530 -26.16 0.62 14.42
CA LYS A 530 -25.48 -0.59 13.95
C LYS A 530 -26.20 -1.16 12.73
N LEU A 531 -25.47 -1.91 11.91
CA LEU A 531 -26.00 -2.55 10.70
C LEU A 531 -27.21 -3.48 10.94
N GLN A 532 -27.29 -4.07 12.14
CA GLN A 532 -28.34 -5.02 12.52
C GLN A 532 -29.56 -4.34 13.14
N ASP A 533 -29.41 -3.08 13.58
CA ASP A 533 -30.47 -2.35 14.25
C ASP A 533 -31.42 -1.75 13.21
N PRO A 534 -32.74 -1.84 13.40
CA PRO A 534 -33.69 -1.17 12.52
C PRO A 534 -33.51 0.36 12.62
N PRO A 535 -33.75 1.10 11.52
CA PRO A 535 -33.75 2.56 11.58
C PRO A 535 -34.93 3.06 12.44
N SER A 536 -34.75 4.22 13.07
CA SER A 536 -35.81 4.86 13.86
C SER A 536 -37.00 5.33 13.03
N GLU A 537 -36.79 5.54 11.73
CA GLU A 537 -37.78 6.03 10.78
C GLU A 537 -37.79 5.17 9.52
N SER A 538 -38.92 5.17 8.82
CA SER A 538 -39.06 4.54 7.51
C SER A 538 -38.18 5.24 6.47
N PRO A 539 -37.49 4.50 5.58
CA PRO A 539 -36.62 5.09 4.58
C PRO A 539 -37.41 5.86 3.53
N ILE A 540 -36.84 6.97 3.07
CA ILE A 540 -37.30 7.64 1.86
C ILE A 540 -36.81 6.82 0.66
N VAL A 541 -37.74 6.36 -0.16
CA VAL A 541 -37.45 5.59 -1.37
C VAL A 541 -37.33 6.54 -2.55
N ILE A 542 -36.17 6.55 -3.19
CA ILE A 542 -35.88 7.33 -4.39
C ILE A 542 -35.97 6.41 -5.61
N SER A 543 -36.99 6.62 -6.44
CA SER A 543 -37.31 5.81 -7.61
C SER A 543 -36.39 6.06 -8.80
N ASP A 544 -35.89 7.28 -8.99
CA ASP A 544 -35.07 7.63 -10.15
C ASP A 544 -34.11 8.82 -9.91
N MET A 545 -33.29 9.12 -10.93
CA MET A 545 -32.33 10.23 -10.89
C MET A 545 -33.00 11.60 -10.75
N PRO A 546 -34.04 11.97 -11.53
CA PRO A 546 -34.73 13.25 -11.37
C PRO A 546 -35.28 13.47 -9.96
N GLN A 547 -35.89 12.45 -9.34
CA GLN A 547 -36.37 12.54 -7.97
C GLN A 547 -35.21 12.74 -6.99
N MET A 548 -34.08 12.04 -7.18
CA MET A 548 -32.88 12.27 -6.36
C MET A 548 -32.38 13.71 -6.50
N ALA A 549 -32.25 14.22 -7.71
CA ALA A 549 -31.74 15.56 -7.97
C ALA A 549 -32.65 16.63 -7.35
N GLN A 550 -33.98 16.45 -7.45
CA GLN A 550 -34.96 17.32 -6.80
C GLN A 550 -34.86 17.24 -5.26
N PHE A 551 -34.78 16.02 -4.71
CA PHE A 551 -34.60 15.82 -3.27
C PHE A 551 -33.34 16.52 -2.75
N VAL A 552 -32.21 16.38 -3.43
CA VAL A 552 -30.93 17.03 -3.09
C VAL A 552 -31.03 18.54 -3.15
N TYR A 553 -31.71 19.08 -4.16
CA TYR A 553 -31.94 20.51 -4.30
C TYR A 553 -32.78 21.07 -3.14
N ASP A 554 -33.90 20.43 -2.83
CA ASP A 554 -34.81 20.83 -1.74
C ASP A 554 -34.13 20.68 -0.38
N PHE A 555 -33.43 19.56 -0.17
CA PHE A 555 -32.68 19.29 1.06
C PHE A 555 -31.57 20.30 1.31
N TYR A 556 -30.84 20.71 0.25
CA TYR A 556 -29.84 21.76 0.35
C TYR A 556 -30.49 23.09 0.72
N ASN A 557 -31.54 23.52 0.01
CA ASN A 557 -32.18 24.81 0.27
C ASN A 557 -32.79 24.88 1.68
N ALA A 558 -33.31 23.77 2.20
CA ALA A 558 -33.85 23.69 3.55
C ALA A 558 -32.76 23.79 4.64
N ARG A 559 -31.54 23.32 4.36
CA ARG A 559 -30.45 23.22 5.37
C ARG A 559 -29.28 24.17 5.14
N VAL A 560 -29.25 24.92 4.04
CA VAL A 560 -28.07 25.73 3.66
C VAL A 560 -27.68 26.74 4.73
N ASP A 561 -28.66 27.42 5.33
CA ASP A 561 -28.40 28.44 6.35
C ASP A 561 -27.87 27.83 7.66
N ASP A 562 -28.39 26.66 8.04
CA ASP A 562 -27.95 25.92 9.23
C ASP A 562 -26.54 25.33 9.04
N LEU A 563 -26.30 24.71 7.87
CA LEU A 563 -24.99 24.17 7.50
C LEU A 563 -23.91 25.26 7.41
N MET A 564 -24.24 26.45 6.93
CA MET A 564 -23.30 27.58 6.90
C MET A 564 -22.92 28.07 8.29
N ARG A 565 -23.89 28.20 9.20
CA ARG A 565 -23.62 28.59 10.60
C ARG A 565 -22.73 27.57 11.29
N HIS A 566 -23.06 26.29 11.18
CA HIS A 566 -22.31 25.22 11.84
C HIS A 566 -20.88 25.04 11.32
N ARG A 567 -20.62 25.37 10.04
CA ARG A 567 -19.29 25.23 9.42
C ARG A 567 -18.52 26.56 9.28
N GLY A 568 -19.06 27.67 9.78
CA GLY A 568 -18.37 28.97 9.80
C GLY A 568 -18.17 29.62 8.43
N PHE A 569 -19.00 29.31 7.43
CA PHE A 569 -18.89 29.91 6.09
C PHE A 569 -19.76 31.16 5.96
N VAL A 570 -19.21 32.22 5.35
CA VAL A 570 -19.86 33.53 5.20
C VAL A 570 -20.76 33.62 3.96
N LYS A 571 -20.50 32.80 2.93
CA LYS A 571 -21.27 32.78 1.67
C LYS A 571 -21.14 31.43 0.97
N ALA A 572 -22.26 30.81 0.59
CA ALA A 572 -22.30 29.69 -0.33
C ALA A 572 -23.22 30.00 -1.52
N ASN A 573 -22.92 29.42 -2.67
CA ASN A 573 -23.72 29.62 -3.87
C ASN A 573 -25.03 28.81 -3.77
N ARG A 574 -26.10 29.34 -4.36
CA ARG A 574 -27.34 28.57 -4.58
C ARG A 574 -27.03 27.43 -5.56
N LEU A 575 -27.57 26.23 -5.29
CA LEU A 575 -27.47 25.12 -6.24
C LEU A 575 -28.21 25.47 -7.52
N GLN A 576 -27.67 24.99 -8.66
CA GLN A 576 -28.39 25.06 -9.93
C GLN A 576 -29.63 24.18 -9.86
N ALA A 577 -30.70 24.60 -10.53
CA ALA A 577 -31.93 23.81 -10.61
C ALA A 577 -31.66 22.43 -11.21
N PRO A 578 -32.32 21.37 -10.69
CA PRO A 578 -32.13 20.01 -11.17
C PRO A 578 -32.60 19.85 -12.63
N PRO A 579 -32.04 18.89 -13.37
CA PRO A 579 -32.49 18.60 -14.73
C PRO A 579 -33.93 18.07 -14.69
N LYS A 580 -34.82 18.66 -15.50
CA LYS A 580 -36.23 18.23 -15.63
C LYS A 580 -36.37 17.27 -16.82
N ARG A 581 -37.27 16.29 -16.72
CA ARG A 581 -37.69 15.51 -17.89
C ARG A 581 -38.38 16.43 -18.89
N ASP A 582 -38.11 16.22 -20.18
CA ASP A 582 -38.81 16.95 -21.23
C ASP A 582 -40.30 16.56 -21.23
N LYS A 583 -41.20 17.54 -21.06
CA LYS A 583 -42.66 17.33 -20.95
C LYS A 583 -43.35 16.83 -22.23
N LYS A 584 -42.63 16.47 -23.28
CA LYS A 584 -43.21 16.13 -24.59
C LYS A 584 -43.67 14.67 -24.74
N GLU A 585 -43.45 13.82 -23.75
CA GLU A 585 -43.69 12.36 -23.90
C GLU A 585 -44.66 11.76 -22.85
N GLU A 586 -45.36 12.58 -22.06
CA GLU A 586 -46.49 12.08 -21.24
C GLU A 586 -47.84 12.08 -22.00
N GLU A 587 -47.84 12.53 -23.27
CA GLU A 587 -48.98 12.44 -24.19
C GLU A 587 -48.58 11.65 -25.46
N SER A 588 -48.34 10.34 -25.32
CA SER A 588 -48.36 9.39 -26.45
C SER A 588 -48.58 7.97 -26.00
#